data_AF-A0A940ZX15-F1
#
_entry.id   AF-A0A940ZX15-F1
#
_cell.length_a   1.000
_cell.length_b   1.000
_cell.length_c   1.000
_cell.angle_alpha   90.00
_cell.angle_beta   90.00
_cell.angle_gamma   90.00
#
_symmetry.space_group_name_H-M   'P 1'
#
loop_
_entity.id
_entity.type
_entity.pdbx_description
1 polymer ?
#
loop_
_entity_poly.entity_id
_entity_poly.type
_entity_poly.pdbx_seq_one_letter_code
_entity_poly.pdbx_strand_id
1 'polypeptide(L)'
;MKIDRLLGIVMILLQKEKVTAPYLAEKFEVSRRTINRDIEDLCKAGIPVVTVQGGNGGISIADGYRIDKSVLTYQEMEHVVAALKGMDSVATQAGTEQLLNKFLLKKENVVSVRDSIIIDLSSHYKSELTGKIALIKEAILNNRSISFRYYSNKGDSLRHIEPYYLTFQWAGWYVFGYCLNRQGFRLFKLNRLWELKDTREIFQPREIKEEDRDFGRYFQDELPVTLLFDADVKYRLIDEYGIECFTVQEDGRLLFRTSFANEDFMMSWILSFGDKVEVVFPKGLKLKMRKIAENIIKHYE
;
A
#
# COMPACT_ATOMS: atom_id res chain seq x y z
N MET A 1 -40.97 14.41 -14.12
CA MET A 1 -40.78 15.77 -14.68
C MET A 1 -39.90 15.70 -15.93
N LYS A 2 -39.76 16.79 -16.72
CA LYS A 2 -38.95 16.78 -17.97
C LYS A 2 -37.49 16.37 -17.73
N ILE A 3 -36.88 16.86 -16.65
CA ILE A 3 -35.49 16.56 -16.27
C ILE A 3 -35.30 15.06 -16.00
N ASP A 4 -36.18 14.44 -15.20
CA ASP A 4 -36.10 12.99 -14.91
C ASP A 4 -36.15 12.14 -16.18
N ARG A 5 -36.96 12.57 -17.16
CA ARG A 5 -37.08 11.90 -18.45
C ARG A 5 -35.83 12.07 -19.30
N LEU A 6 -35.26 13.28 -19.38
CA LEU A 6 -33.99 13.52 -20.08
C LEU A 6 -32.87 12.66 -19.49
N LEU A 7 -32.75 12.65 -18.15
CA LEU A 7 -31.78 11.81 -17.45
C LEU A 7 -32.02 10.31 -17.72
N GLY A 8 -33.28 9.89 -17.68
CA GLY A 8 -33.67 8.51 -18.00
C GLY A 8 -33.34 8.10 -19.43
N ILE A 9 -33.57 8.96 -20.42
CA ILE A 9 -33.21 8.72 -21.83
C ILE A 9 -31.70 8.52 -21.96
N VAL A 10 -30.90 9.41 -21.35
CA VAL A 10 -29.43 9.28 -21.35
C VAL A 10 -28.99 7.96 -20.73
N MET A 11 -29.55 7.59 -19.56
CA MET A 11 -29.20 6.32 -18.89
C MET A 11 -29.52 5.09 -19.75
N ILE A 12 -30.63 5.10 -20.49
CA ILE A 12 -30.98 4.01 -21.42
C ILE A 12 -30.00 3.94 -22.58
N LEU A 13 -29.66 5.07 -23.19
CA LEU A 13 -28.73 5.13 -24.31
C LEU A 13 -27.27 4.80 -23.89
N LEU A 14 -26.93 4.93 -22.61
CA LEU A 14 -25.65 4.48 -22.06
C LEU A 14 -25.60 2.96 -21.77
N GLN A 15 -26.75 2.32 -21.54
CA GLN A 15 -26.86 0.88 -21.27
C GLN A 15 -27.08 0.05 -22.53
N LYS A 16 -27.75 0.62 -23.54
CA LYS A 16 -28.10 -0.04 -24.79
C LYS A 16 -27.46 0.72 -25.94
N GLU A 17 -26.76 0.01 -26.82
CA GLU A 17 -26.11 0.62 -27.99
C GLU A 17 -27.10 1.36 -28.90
N LYS A 18 -28.32 0.86 -29.03
CA LYS A 18 -29.36 1.47 -29.86
C LYS A 18 -30.77 1.12 -29.34
N VAL A 19 -31.69 2.07 -29.37
CA VAL A 19 -33.12 1.88 -29.07
C VAL A 19 -33.99 2.64 -30.06
N THR A 20 -35.31 2.42 -30.08
CA THR A 20 -36.21 3.11 -31.02
C THR A 20 -37.01 4.21 -30.32
N ALA A 21 -37.46 5.24 -31.07
CA ALA A 21 -38.34 6.28 -30.53
C ALA A 21 -39.66 5.74 -29.94
N PRO A 22 -40.32 4.73 -30.54
CA PRO A 22 -41.48 4.06 -29.93
C PRO A 22 -41.16 3.43 -28.56
N TYR A 23 -40.00 2.78 -28.42
CA TYR A 23 -39.59 2.16 -27.16
C TYR A 23 -39.44 3.19 -26.04
N LEU A 24 -38.80 4.34 -26.32
CA LEU A 24 -38.66 5.41 -25.34
C LEU A 24 -40.01 6.07 -25.02
N ALA A 25 -40.87 6.25 -26.03
CA ALA A 25 -42.20 6.81 -25.87
C ALA A 25 -43.07 5.95 -24.94
N GLU A 26 -43.07 4.64 -25.12
CA GLU A 26 -43.76 3.68 -24.25
C GLU A 26 -43.17 3.69 -22.83
N LYS A 27 -41.84 3.60 -22.71
CA LYS A 27 -41.16 3.52 -21.41
C LYS A 27 -41.34 4.76 -20.53
N PHE A 28 -41.45 5.94 -21.14
CA PHE A 28 -41.66 7.20 -20.42
C PHE A 28 -43.10 7.70 -20.47
N GLU A 29 -44.03 6.90 -21.02
CA GLU A 29 -45.46 7.22 -21.13
C GLU A 29 -45.71 8.59 -21.81
N VAL A 30 -45.00 8.87 -22.89
CA VAL A 30 -45.10 10.11 -23.66
C VAL A 30 -45.23 9.86 -25.15
N SER A 31 -45.64 10.88 -25.91
CA SER A 31 -45.69 10.79 -27.37
C SER A 31 -44.28 10.69 -27.99
N ARG A 32 -44.17 10.08 -29.18
CA ARG A 32 -42.94 10.11 -30.00
C ARG A 32 -42.47 11.54 -30.30
N ARG A 33 -43.41 12.48 -30.46
CA ARG A 33 -43.11 13.91 -30.65
C ARG A 33 -42.43 14.51 -29.42
N THR A 34 -42.75 14.05 -28.22
CA THR A 34 -42.09 14.46 -26.98
C THR A 34 -40.67 13.92 -26.94
N ILE A 35 -40.48 12.64 -27.24
CA ILE A 35 -39.14 12.02 -27.32
C ILE A 35 -38.23 12.74 -28.32
N ASN A 36 -38.71 13.05 -29.52
CA ASN A 36 -37.90 13.78 -30.50
C ASN A 36 -37.50 15.17 -30.00
N ARG A 37 -38.37 15.85 -29.28
CA ARG A 37 -38.07 17.15 -28.66
C ARG A 37 -37.06 17.03 -27.53
N ASP A 38 -37.18 15.99 -26.71
CA ASP A 38 -36.22 15.70 -25.65
C ASP A 38 -34.84 15.36 -26.23
N ILE A 39 -34.77 14.65 -27.37
CA ILE A 39 -33.53 14.41 -28.11
C ILE A 39 -32.90 15.72 -28.58
N GLU A 40 -33.68 16.63 -29.15
CA GLU A 40 -33.19 17.97 -29.53
C GLU A 40 -32.66 18.73 -28.32
N ASP A 41 -33.33 18.65 -27.17
CA ASP A 41 -32.90 19.30 -25.94
C ASP A 41 -31.60 18.69 -25.39
N LEU A 42 -31.41 17.38 -25.48
CA LEU A 42 -30.15 16.70 -25.15
C LEU A 42 -29.01 17.15 -26.08
N CYS A 43 -29.28 17.24 -27.38
CA CYS A 43 -28.30 17.76 -28.35
C CYS A 43 -27.91 19.22 -28.05
N LYS A 44 -28.88 20.08 -27.71
CA LYS A 44 -28.62 21.47 -27.29
C LYS A 44 -27.81 21.54 -25.99
N ALA A 45 -27.94 20.55 -25.10
CA ALA A 45 -27.15 20.41 -23.88
C ALA A 45 -25.75 19.80 -24.12
N GLY A 46 -25.35 19.57 -25.38
CA GLY A 46 -24.03 19.04 -25.73
C GLY A 46 -23.91 17.51 -25.67
N ILE A 47 -25.04 16.78 -25.61
CA ILE A 47 -25.09 15.32 -25.71
C ILE A 47 -25.44 14.95 -27.16
N PRO A 48 -24.48 14.46 -27.98
CA PRO A 48 -24.69 14.15 -29.39
C PRO A 48 -25.46 12.84 -29.55
N VAL A 49 -26.77 12.96 -29.48
CA VAL A 49 -27.70 11.87 -29.79
C VAL A 49 -27.87 11.81 -31.32
N VAL A 50 -27.68 10.63 -31.88
CA VAL A 50 -27.79 10.35 -33.32
C VAL A 50 -29.06 9.54 -33.57
N THR A 51 -29.78 9.88 -34.63
CA THR A 51 -30.96 9.15 -35.07
C THR A 51 -30.77 8.60 -36.48
N VAL A 52 -30.86 7.28 -36.64
CA VAL A 52 -30.82 6.61 -37.94
C VAL A 52 -32.22 6.16 -38.32
N GLN A 53 -32.67 6.45 -39.54
CA GLN A 53 -33.98 6.01 -40.05
C GLN A 53 -33.89 4.64 -40.77
N GLY A 54 -35.01 3.92 -40.86
CA GLY A 54 -35.11 2.61 -41.54
C GLY A 54 -35.43 1.44 -40.61
N GLY A 55 -35.54 0.22 -41.17
CA GLY A 55 -35.90 -1.00 -40.43
C GLY A 55 -34.93 -1.39 -39.30
N ASN A 56 -33.65 -1.02 -39.43
CA ASN A 56 -32.59 -1.11 -38.39
C ASN A 56 -32.20 0.27 -37.83
N GLY A 57 -33.08 1.26 -38.01
CA GLY A 57 -32.95 2.60 -37.48
C GLY A 57 -33.10 2.63 -35.96
N GLY A 58 -32.67 3.72 -35.35
CA GLY A 58 -32.75 3.89 -33.91
C GLY A 58 -32.07 5.16 -33.44
N ILE A 59 -32.24 5.43 -32.16
CA ILE A 59 -31.63 6.49 -31.39
C ILE A 59 -30.47 5.86 -30.63
N SER A 60 -29.30 6.45 -30.78
CA SER A 60 -28.07 6.09 -30.06
C SER A 60 -27.33 7.36 -29.69
N ILE A 61 -26.36 7.24 -28.79
CA ILE A 61 -25.34 8.27 -28.62
C ILE A 61 -24.29 8.07 -29.73
N ALA A 62 -23.74 9.15 -30.27
CA ALA A 62 -22.73 9.09 -31.31
C ALA A 62 -21.56 8.17 -30.91
N ASP A 63 -21.10 7.32 -31.82
CA ASP A 63 -19.91 6.49 -31.61
C ASP A 63 -18.71 7.40 -31.29
N GLY A 64 -18.05 7.12 -30.17
CA GLY A 64 -16.95 7.96 -29.66
C GLY A 64 -17.38 9.06 -28.68
N TYR A 65 -18.67 9.43 -28.59
CA TYR A 65 -19.19 10.20 -27.45
C TYR A 65 -19.37 9.26 -26.27
N ARG A 66 -18.24 8.88 -25.70
CA ARG A 66 -18.18 8.35 -24.35
C ARG A 66 -17.89 9.57 -23.48
N ILE A 67 -18.69 9.77 -22.44
CA ILE A 67 -18.16 10.43 -21.24
C ILE A 67 -16.84 9.69 -21.00
N ASP A 68 -15.71 10.38 -21.10
CA ASP A 68 -14.43 9.74 -20.91
C ASP A 68 -14.40 9.20 -19.48
N LYS A 69 -14.71 7.91 -19.33
CA LYS A 69 -14.93 7.28 -18.02
C LYS A 69 -13.62 7.07 -17.27
N SER A 70 -12.46 7.44 -17.82
CA SER A 70 -11.24 7.51 -17.02
C SER A 70 -11.05 8.95 -16.56
N VAL A 71 -11.46 9.19 -15.31
CA VAL A 71 -10.98 10.35 -14.52
C VAL A 71 -9.45 10.36 -14.45
N LEU A 72 -8.83 9.19 -14.64
CA LEU A 72 -7.39 8.98 -14.57
C LEU A 72 -6.72 9.13 -15.94
N THR A 73 -5.69 9.95 -15.96
CA THR A 73 -4.69 10.03 -17.02
C THR A 73 -3.89 8.73 -17.14
N TYR A 74 -3.14 8.59 -18.23
CA TYR A 74 -2.26 7.44 -18.44
C TYR A 74 -1.24 7.27 -17.30
N GLN A 75 -0.60 8.36 -16.85
CA GLN A 75 0.36 8.33 -15.75
C GLN A 75 -0.27 7.89 -14.43
N GLU A 76 -1.49 8.35 -14.13
CA GLU A 76 -2.23 7.91 -12.94
C GLU A 76 -2.62 6.43 -13.04
N MET A 77 -2.93 5.95 -14.24
CA MET A 77 -3.22 4.54 -14.48
C MET A 77 -1.99 3.65 -14.29
N GLU A 78 -0.80 4.09 -14.70
CA GLU A 78 0.46 3.38 -14.43
C GLU A 78 0.69 3.21 -12.92
N HIS A 79 0.47 4.26 -12.13
CA HIS A 79 0.60 4.20 -10.67
C HIS A 79 -0.42 3.23 -10.04
N VAL A 80 -1.68 3.25 -10.49
CA VAL A 80 -2.72 2.34 -9.99
C VAL A 80 -2.38 0.89 -10.30
N VAL A 81 -1.92 0.59 -11.52
CA VAL A 81 -1.53 -0.77 -11.91
C VAL A 81 -0.33 -1.25 -11.10
N ALA A 82 0.70 -0.43 -10.93
CA ALA A 82 1.87 -0.76 -10.10
C ALA A 82 1.47 -1.06 -8.64
N ALA A 83 0.59 -0.24 -8.05
CA ALA A 83 0.10 -0.45 -6.69
C ALA A 83 -0.73 -1.75 -6.56
N LEU A 84 -1.62 -2.03 -7.51
CA LEU A 84 -2.43 -3.25 -7.52
C LEU A 84 -1.57 -4.51 -7.66
N LYS A 85 -0.60 -4.51 -8.60
CA LYS A 85 0.37 -5.61 -8.74
C LYS A 85 1.20 -5.80 -7.48
N GLY A 86 1.63 -4.70 -6.85
CA GLY A 86 2.32 -4.72 -5.56
C GLY A 86 1.52 -5.38 -4.44
N MET A 87 0.22 -5.08 -4.34
CA MET A 87 -0.66 -5.74 -3.36
C MET A 87 -0.89 -7.22 -3.66
N ASP A 88 -0.99 -7.60 -4.94
CA ASP A 88 -1.21 -9.00 -5.33
C ASP A 88 -0.03 -9.91 -4.93
N SER A 89 1.18 -9.36 -4.86
CA SER A 89 2.38 -10.09 -4.44
C SER A 89 2.28 -10.69 -3.03
N VAL A 90 1.50 -10.08 -2.13
CA VAL A 90 1.36 -10.44 -0.70
C VAL A 90 -0.02 -10.91 -0.31
N ALA A 91 -1.02 -10.61 -1.11
CA ALA A 91 -2.39 -11.03 -0.92
C ALA A 91 -2.97 -11.31 -2.30
N THR A 92 -2.83 -12.55 -2.77
CA THR A 92 -3.48 -13.02 -3.99
C THR A 92 -4.98 -12.92 -3.81
N GLN A 93 -5.54 -11.78 -4.21
CA GLN A 93 -6.98 -11.57 -4.16
C GLN A 93 -7.52 -12.04 -5.49
N ALA A 94 -8.48 -12.96 -5.47
CA ALA A 94 -9.17 -13.44 -6.68
C ALA A 94 -9.86 -12.33 -7.51
N GLY A 95 -9.84 -11.08 -7.03
CA GLY A 95 -10.35 -9.90 -7.71
C GLY A 95 -9.30 -8.99 -8.34
N THR A 96 -7.99 -9.14 -8.10
CA THR A 96 -6.99 -8.20 -8.64
C THR A 96 -6.95 -8.25 -10.15
N GLU A 97 -6.90 -9.44 -10.75
CA GLU A 97 -6.99 -9.61 -12.20
C GLU A 97 -8.30 -9.09 -12.77
N GLN A 98 -9.42 -9.28 -12.06
CA GLN A 98 -10.73 -8.78 -12.50
C GLN A 98 -10.81 -7.25 -12.43
N LEU A 99 -10.22 -6.63 -11.39
CA LEU A 99 -10.11 -5.19 -11.24
C LEU A 99 -9.20 -4.62 -12.32
N LEU A 100 -8.00 -5.21 -12.50
CA LEU A 100 -7.08 -4.86 -13.59
C LEU A 100 -7.79 -4.97 -14.93
N ASN A 101 -8.50 -6.06 -15.21
CA ASN A 101 -9.29 -6.19 -16.43
C ASN A 101 -10.36 -5.10 -16.54
N LYS A 102 -11.11 -4.75 -15.47
CA LYS A 102 -12.08 -3.64 -15.49
C LYS A 102 -11.43 -2.29 -15.82
N PHE A 103 -10.20 -2.04 -15.39
CA PHE A 103 -9.45 -0.83 -15.73
C PHE A 103 -8.82 -0.89 -17.14
N LEU A 104 -8.36 -2.06 -17.57
CA LEU A 104 -7.62 -2.31 -18.82
C LEU A 104 -8.53 -2.66 -20.02
N LEU A 105 -9.83 -2.92 -19.80
CA LEU A 105 -10.81 -3.21 -20.86
C LEU A 105 -11.14 -2.01 -21.77
N LYS A 106 -10.45 -0.87 -21.66
CA LYS A 106 -10.36 0.14 -22.73
C LYS A 106 -9.47 -0.38 -23.88
N LYS A 107 -10.02 -1.35 -24.61
CA LYS A 107 -9.31 -2.31 -25.48
C LYS A 107 -8.83 -1.81 -26.85
N GLU A 108 -8.99 -0.53 -27.22
CA GLU A 108 -8.57 -0.05 -28.56
C GLU A 108 -7.19 0.62 -28.61
N ASN A 109 -6.55 0.81 -27.46
CA ASN A 109 -5.12 1.07 -27.42
C ASN A 109 -4.55 0.20 -26.31
N VAL A 110 -4.14 -1.03 -26.65
CA VAL A 110 -3.23 -1.80 -25.81
C VAL A 110 -1.87 -1.08 -25.86
N VAL A 111 -1.81 0.08 -25.20
CA VAL A 111 -0.56 0.58 -24.66
C VAL A 111 -0.24 -0.44 -23.60
N SER A 112 0.75 -1.30 -23.87
CA SER A 112 1.44 -1.99 -22.80
C SER A 112 1.83 -0.91 -21.81
N VAL A 113 1.10 -0.81 -20.69
CA VAL A 113 1.58 -0.06 -19.53
C VAL A 113 3.00 -0.57 -19.34
N ARG A 114 3.99 0.28 -19.59
CA ARG A 114 5.37 -0.14 -19.40
C ARG A 114 5.47 -0.43 -17.92
N ASP A 115 5.77 -1.67 -17.57
CA ASP A 115 6.07 -2.07 -16.19
C ASP A 115 7.41 -1.43 -15.79
N SER A 116 7.44 -0.11 -15.71
CA SER A 116 8.60 0.70 -15.33
C SER A 116 8.86 0.60 -13.83
N ILE A 117 7.82 0.24 -13.06
CA ILE A 117 7.85 0.05 -11.62
C ILE A 117 7.27 -1.33 -11.30
N ILE A 118 8.11 -2.22 -10.79
CA ILE A 118 7.71 -3.52 -10.25
C ILE A 118 7.84 -3.43 -8.73
N ILE A 119 6.71 -3.58 -8.04
CA ILE A 119 6.68 -3.62 -6.58
C ILE A 119 6.46 -5.07 -6.18
N ASP A 120 7.43 -5.66 -5.49
CA ASP A 120 7.25 -6.94 -4.80
C ASP A 120 7.28 -6.68 -3.29
N LEU A 121 6.11 -6.76 -2.66
CA LEU A 121 5.97 -6.60 -1.21
C LEU A 121 6.13 -7.94 -0.48
N SER A 122 6.31 -9.04 -1.21
CA SER A 122 6.56 -10.34 -0.63
C SER A 122 8.01 -10.40 -0.14
N SER A 123 8.18 -10.74 1.14
CA SER A 123 9.53 -11.05 1.64
C SER A 123 9.98 -12.40 1.09
N HIS A 124 11.26 -12.76 1.29
CA HIS A 124 11.80 -14.09 0.99
C HIS A 124 10.97 -15.27 1.58
N TYR A 125 10.05 -15.02 2.52
CA TYR A 125 9.11 -15.98 3.13
C TYR A 125 7.67 -15.84 2.62
N LYS A 126 7.47 -15.87 1.31
CA LYS A 126 6.17 -15.57 0.65
C LYS A 126 4.98 -16.40 1.15
N SER A 127 5.15 -17.71 1.31
CA SER A 127 4.02 -18.62 1.63
C SER A 127 3.43 -18.41 3.03
N GLU A 128 4.26 -18.22 4.05
CA GLU A 128 3.79 -18.00 5.43
C GLU A 128 3.19 -16.62 5.64
N LEU A 129 3.70 -15.62 4.91
CA LEU A 129 3.31 -14.24 5.08
C LEU A 129 1.90 -13.97 4.54
N THR A 130 1.55 -14.54 3.39
CA THR A 130 0.22 -14.36 2.77
C THR A 130 -0.91 -14.83 3.69
N GLY A 131 -0.75 -15.98 4.36
CA GLY A 131 -1.74 -16.50 5.30
C GLY A 131 -1.92 -15.61 6.52
N LYS A 132 -0.81 -15.08 7.07
CA LYS A 132 -0.84 -14.12 8.19
C LYS A 132 -1.56 -12.82 7.81
N ILE A 133 -1.23 -12.26 6.64
CA ILE A 133 -1.86 -11.03 6.13
C ILE A 133 -3.36 -11.22 5.94
N ALA A 134 -3.79 -12.33 5.32
CA ALA A 134 -5.20 -12.62 5.10
C ALA A 134 -5.98 -12.72 6.42
N LEU A 135 -5.46 -13.47 7.40
CA LEU A 135 -6.08 -13.62 8.72
C LEU A 135 -6.19 -12.29 9.45
N ILE A 136 -5.09 -11.51 9.50
CA ILE A 136 -5.08 -10.22 10.18
C ILE A 136 -6.05 -9.23 9.50
N LYS A 137 -6.09 -9.21 8.17
CA LYS A 137 -7.03 -8.37 7.41
C LYS A 137 -8.48 -8.73 7.72
N GLU A 138 -8.82 -10.02 7.79
CA GLU A 138 -10.16 -10.46 8.20
C GLU A 138 -10.48 -10.02 9.63
N ALA A 139 -9.53 -10.18 10.57
CA ALA A 139 -9.72 -9.79 11.96
C ALA A 139 -9.94 -8.28 12.10
N ILE A 140 -9.17 -7.45 11.39
CA ILE A 140 -9.36 -5.98 11.35
C ILE A 140 -10.76 -5.64 10.83
N LEU A 141 -11.18 -6.21 9.69
CA LEU A 141 -12.48 -5.91 9.07
C LEU A 141 -13.67 -6.25 9.96
N ASN A 142 -13.52 -7.25 10.84
CA ASN A 142 -14.57 -7.73 11.73
C ASN A 142 -14.42 -7.26 13.18
N ASN A 143 -13.46 -6.36 13.46
CA ASN A 143 -13.09 -5.94 14.82
C ASN A 143 -12.87 -7.13 15.77
N ARG A 144 -12.16 -8.17 15.32
CA ARG A 144 -11.83 -9.35 16.13
C ARG A 144 -10.42 -9.27 16.66
N SER A 145 -10.22 -9.65 17.92
CA SER A 145 -8.90 -9.75 18.50
C SER A 145 -8.12 -10.94 17.91
N ILE A 146 -6.79 -10.84 17.94
CA ILE A 146 -5.92 -11.93 17.50
C ILE A 146 -4.96 -12.29 18.62
N SER A 147 -4.59 -13.56 18.69
CA SER A 147 -3.56 -14.06 19.58
C SER A 147 -2.43 -14.69 18.79
N PHE A 148 -1.21 -14.50 19.28
CA PHE A 148 -0.02 -15.08 18.70
C PHE A 148 1.04 -15.16 19.79
N ARG A 149 1.95 -16.11 19.64
CA ARG A 149 3.21 -16.01 20.36
C ARG A 149 4.12 -15.03 19.58
N TYR A 150 5.02 -14.35 20.27
CA TYR A 150 5.90 -13.34 19.69
C TYR A 150 7.32 -13.51 20.20
N TYR A 151 8.27 -13.66 19.28
CA TYR A 151 9.68 -13.70 19.62
C TYR A 151 10.27 -12.29 19.61
N SER A 152 10.72 -11.85 20.77
CA SER A 152 11.40 -10.57 20.96
C SER A 152 12.86 -10.78 21.39
N ASN A 153 13.65 -9.71 21.38
CA ASN A 153 14.97 -9.67 22.00
C ASN A 153 14.98 -10.11 23.48
N LYS A 154 13.84 -10.00 24.18
CA LYS A 154 13.66 -10.41 25.58
C LYS A 154 13.09 -11.83 25.74
N GLY A 155 12.99 -12.59 24.65
CA GLY A 155 12.44 -13.94 24.64
C GLY A 155 11.02 -14.05 24.06
N ASP A 156 10.45 -15.23 24.24
CA ASP A 156 9.13 -15.60 23.76
C ASP A 156 8.02 -15.10 24.69
N SER A 157 6.88 -14.74 24.10
CA SER A 157 5.74 -14.30 24.89
C SER A 157 4.44 -14.46 24.15
N LEU A 158 3.37 -14.81 24.85
CA LEU A 158 2.02 -14.77 24.30
C LEU A 158 1.52 -13.31 24.25
N ARG A 159 0.87 -12.95 23.16
CA ARG A 159 0.30 -11.62 22.92
C ARG A 159 -1.14 -11.77 22.44
N HIS A 160 -2.00 -10.93 23.01
CA HIS A 160 -3.37 -10.70 22.55
C HIS A 160 -3.46 -9.23 22.14
N ILE A 161 -3.89 -8.99 20.91
CA ILE A 161 -4.00 -7.62 20.39
C ILE A 161 -5.35 -7.41 19.72
N GLU A 162 -5.83 -6.19 19.80
CA GLU A 162 -6.89 -5.64 18.96
C GLU A 162 -6.20 -5.02 17.72
N PRO A 163 -6.24 -5.66 16.53
CA PRO A 163 -5.53 -5.17 15.35
C PRO A 163 -6.31 -4.04 14.65
N TYR A 164 -5.59 -3.04 14.14
CA TYR A 164 -6.18 -1.89 13.43
C TYR A 164 -5.58 -1.66 12.04
N TYR A 165 -4.26 -1.78 11.88
CA TYR A 165 -3.60 -1.56 10.58
C TYR A 165 -2.58 -2.65 10.26
N LEU A 166 -2.51 -3.03 8.98
CA LEU A 166 -1.35 -3.68 8.40
C LEU A 166 -0.53 -2.62 7.68
N THR A 167 0.77 -2.58 7.94
CA THR A 167 1.66 -1.60 7.32
C THR A 167 2.92 -2.27 6.79
N PHE A 168 3.37 -1.84 5.62
CA PHE A 168 4.66 -2.20 5.06
C PHE A 168 5.62 -1.04 5.29
N GLN A 169 6.62 -1.25 6.13
CA GLN A 169 7.62 -0.26 6.52
C GLN A 169 8.97 -0.94 6.65
N TRP A 170 10.07 -0.25 6.35
CA TRP A 170 11.44 -0.80 6.51
C TRP A 170 11.62 -2.21 5.89
N ALA A 171 11.12 -2.39 4.66
CA ALA A 171 11.14 -3.66 3.93
C ALA A 171 10.49 -4.85 4.68
N GLY A 172 9.51 -4.59 5.55
CA GLY A 172 8.81 -5.64 6.30
C GLY A 172 7.36 -5.31 6.58
N TRP A 173 6.57 -6.36 6.81
CA TRP A 173 5.18 -6.24 7.22
C TRP A 173 5.03 -6.20 8.74
N TYR A 174 4.15 -5.33 9.19
CA TYR A 174 3.82 -5.15 10.58
C TYR A 174 2.32 -5.06 10.81
N VAL A 175 1.85 -5.56 11.95
CA VAL A 175 0.51 -5.31 12.46
C VAL A 175 0.58 -4.30 13.60
N PHE A 176 -0.20 -3.25 13.45
CA PHE A 176 -0.43 -2.25 14.46
C PHE A 176 -1.69 -2.59 15.24
N GLY A 177 -1.58 -2.64 16.57
CA GLY A 177 -2.71 -3.00 17.42
C GLY A 177 -2.56 -2.58 18.88
N TYR A 178 -3.69 -2.51 19.57
CA TYR A 178 -3.70 -2.31 21.02
C TYR A 178 -3.40 -3.65 21.71
N CYS A 179 -2.25 -3.73 22.39
CA CYS A 179 -1.85 -4.94 23.08
C CYS A 179 -2.50 -5.01 24.46
N LEU A 180 -3.36 -6.00 24.68
CA LEU A 180 -4.07 -6.18 25.95
C LEU A 180 -3.10 -6.48 27.10
N ASN A 181 -2.03 -7.23 26.82
CA ASN A 181 -1.02 -7.58 27.82
C ASN A 181 -0.16 -6.39 28.26
N ARG A 182 -0.01 -5.36 27.42
CA ARG A 182 0.83 -4.18 27.68
C ARG A 182 0.04 -2.90 27.85
N GLN A 183 -1.29 -2.98 27.70
CA GLN A 183 -2.23 -1.87 27.80
C GLN A 183 -1.80 -0.65 26.97
N GLY A 184 -1.49 -0.88 25.69
CA GLY A 184 -1.08 0.20 24.79
C GLY A 184 -0.90 -0.21 23.34
N PHE A 185 -0.95 0.78 22.45
CA PHE A 185 -0.69 0.60 21.02
C PHE A 185 0.76 0.23 20.75
N ARG A 186 0.96 -0.79 19.90
CA ARG A 186 2.26 -1.36 19.56
C ARG A 186 2.27 -1.85 18.12
N LEU A 187 3.48 -1.93 17.57
CA LEU A 187 3.75 -2.48 16.26
C LEU A 187 4.46 -3.84 16.39
N PHE A 188 3.98 -4.86 15.68
CA PHE A 188 4.54 -6.22 15.71
C PHE A 188 4.93 -6.67 14.31
N LYS A 189 6.19 -7.11 14.12
CA LYS A 189 6.69 -7.58 12.81
C LYS A 189 6.12 -8.98 12.51
N LEU A 190 5.46 -9.15 11.36
CA LEU A 190 4.76 -10.39 11.00
C LEU A 190 5.68 -11.63 10.95
N ASN A 191 6.95 -11.45 10.59
CA ASN A 191 7.93 -12.54 10.57
C ASN A 191 8.29 -13.07 11.98
N ARG A 192 7.97 -12.32 13.04
CA ARG A 192 8.18 -12.73 14.45
C ARG A 192 6.93 -13.34 15.09
N LEU A 193 5.83 -13.43 14.33
CA LEU A 193 4.59 -14.06 14.77
C LEU A 193 4.61 -15.55 14.42
N TRP A 194 4.24 -16.38 15.39
CA TRP A 194 4.02 -17.82 15.25
C TRP A 194 2.72 -18.19 15.99
N GLU A 195 2.10 -19.31 15.60
CA GLU A 195 0.81 -19.76 16.13
C GLU A 195 -0.27 -18.65 16.13
N LEU A 196 -0.30 -17.83 15.07
CA LEU A 196 -1.29 -16.76 14.92
C LEU A 196 -2.70 -17.33 14.77
N LYS A 197 -3.64 -16.81 15.57
CA LYS A 197 -5.04 -17.24 15.62
C LYS A 197 -5.99 -16.04 15.70
N ASP A 198 -7.10 -16.13 14.98
CA ASP A 198 -8.30 -15.30 15.23
C ASP A 198 -8.99 -15.85 16.49
N THR A 199 -9.15 -15.04 17.52
CA THR A 199 -9.78 -15.46 18.78
C THR A 199 -11.30 -15.52 18.65
N ARG A 200 -11.87 -14.91 17.59
CA ARG A 200 -13.29 -14.64 17.38
C ARG A 200 -13.90 -13.66 18.39
N GLU A 201 -13.10 -13.11 19.31
CA GLU A 201 -13.56 -12.13 20.28
C GLU A 201 -13.67 -10.76 19.63
N ILE A 202 -14.88 -10.18 19.65
CA ILE A 202 -15.12 -8.86 19.06
C ILE A 202 -14.75 -7.78 20.09
N PHE A 203 -13.98 -6.77 19.66
CA PHE A 203 -13.65 -5.60 20.47
C PHE A 203 -14.37 -4.35 19.94
N GLN A 204 -14.57 -3.37 20.81
CA GLN A 204 -15.00 -2.03 20.39
C GLN A 204 -13.76 -1.22 19.97
N PRO A 205 -13.73 -0.66 18.75
CA PRO A 205 -12.59 0.13 18.29
C PRO A 205 -12.24 1.26 19.27
N ARG A 206 -10.98 1.28 19.68
CA ARG A 206 -10.42 2.35 20.50
C ARG A 206 -10.08 3.55 19.63
N GLU A 207 -10.09 4.72 20.25
CA GLU A 207 -9.58 5.93 19.62
C GLU A 207 -8.07 5.79 19.39
N ILE A 208 -7.66 6.04 18.14
CA ILE A 208 -6.25 6.08 17.72
C ILE A 208 -5.91 7.55 17.48
N LYS A 209 -5.07 8.13 18.36
CA LYS A 209 -4.62 9.52 18.23
C LYS A 209 -3.76 9.67 16.97
N GLU A 210 -3.64 10.88 16.44
CA GLU A 210 -2.79 11.13 15.26
C GLU A 210 -1.34 10.72 15.51
N GLU A 211 -0.83 10.99 16.71
CA GLU A 211 0.49 10.54 17.13
C GLU A 211 0.60 9.02 16.97
N ASP A 212 -0.41 8.23 17.39
CA ASP A 212 -0.43 6.76 17.25
C ASP A 212 -0.38 6.24 15.81
N ARG A 213 -0.63 7.10 14.83
CA ARG A 213 -0.55 6.77 13.40
C ARG A 213 0.80 7.11 12.77
N ASP A 214 1.63 7.90 13.44
CA ASP A 214 3.03 8.04 13.04
C ASP A 214 3.80 6.78 13.46
N PHE A 215 3.85 5.80 12.55
CA PHE A 215 4.59 4.57 12.81
C PHE A 215 6.10 4.80 12.93
N GLY A 216 6.63 5.90 12.39
CA GLY A 216 8.02 6.31 12.55
C GLY A 216 8.38 6.52 14.01
N ARG A 217 7.45 7.04 14.82
CA ARG A 217 7.69 7.31 16.25
C ARG A 217 7.90 6.07 17.12
N TYR A 218 7.38 4.90 16.71
CA TYR A 218 7.68 3.63 17.41
C TYR A 218 9.16 3.26 17.32
N PHE A 219 9.88 3.99 16.48
CA PHE A 219 11.30 3.93 16.23
C PHE A 219 11.93 5.34 16.36
N GLN A 220 11.31 6.27 17.09
CA GLN A 220 11.92 7.55 17.46
C GLN A 220 12.41 7.47 18.92
N ASP A 221 13.34 6.57 19.19
CA ASP A 221 14.37 6.93 20.17
C ASP A 221 15.48 7.58 19.35
N GLU A 222 15.81 8.85 19.61
CA GLU A 222 16.97 9.47 19.00
C GLU A 222 18.20 9.04 19.79
N LEU A 223 18.79 7.89 19.44
CA LEU A 223 20.11 7.50 19.93
C LEU A 223 21.15 8.07 18.96
N PRO A 224 21.65 9.31 19.17
CA PRO A 224 22.63 9.90 18.28
C PRO A 224 23.94 9.11 18.34
N VAL A 225 24.48 8.80 17.17
CA VAL A 225 25.78 8.18 17.02
C VAL A 225 26.64 8.94 16.03
N THR A 226 27.94 8.89 16.30
CA THR A 226 28.96 9.29 15.33
C THR A 226 29.86 8.09 15.12
N LEU A 227 29.95 7.67 13.86
CA LEU A 227 30.68 6.50 13.42
C LEU A 227 31.71 6.91 12.39
N LEU A 228 32.84 6.23 12.39
CA LEU A 228 33.91 6.44 11.43
C LEU A 228 34.14 5.14 10.67
N PHE A 229 33.93 5.17 9.37
CA PHE A 229 34.00 4.00 8.50
C PHE A 229 35.22 4.03 7.60
N ASP A 230 35.73 2.85 7.25
CA ASP A 230 36.70 2.70 6.17
C ASP A 230 36.08 3.10 4.81
N ALA A 231 36.91 3.52 3.86
CA ALA A 231 36.44 3.99 2.56
C ALA A 231 35.84 2.87 1.68
N ASP A 232 36.17 1.60 1.94
CA ASP A 232 35.73 0.43 1.16
C ASP A 232 34.25 0.09 1.37
N VAL A 233 33.65 0.49 2.50
CA VAL A 233 32.21 0.30 2.77
C VAL A 233 31.34 1.47 2.31
N LYS A 234 31.90 2.44 1.57
CA LYS A 234 31.20 3.61 1.05
C LYS A 234 29.90 3.26 0.33
N TYR A 235 29.92 2.23 -0.53
CA TYR A 235 28.76 1.81 -1.31
C TYR A 235 27.55 1.52 -0.42
N ARG A 236 27.77 0.85 0.71
CA ARG A 236 26.70 0.46 1.63
C ARG A 236 26.09 1.65 2.37
N LEU A 237 26.91 2.64 2.75
CA LEU A 237 26.39 3.89 3.33
C LEU A 237 25.52 4.66 2.33
N ILE A 238 25.90 4.64 1.04
CA ILE A 238 25.13 5.28 -0.04
C ILE A 238 23.82 4.53 -0.28
N ASP A 239 23.85 3.20 -0.33
CA ASP A 239 22.66 2.38 -0.56
C ASP A 239 21.59 2.58 0.53
N GLU A 240 22.03 2.74 1.78
CA GLU A 240 21.12 2.83 2.93
C GLU A 240 20.72 4.28 3.29
N TYR A 241 21.60 5.27 3.10
CA TYR A 241 21.40 6.66 3.57
C TYR A 241 21.66 7.75 2.52
N GLY A 242 22.05 7.39 1.30
CA GLY A 242 22.33 8.34 0.21
C GLY A 242 23.75 8.90 0.20
N ILE A 243 24.10 9.60 -0.89
CA ILE A 243 25.49 10.04 -1.16
C ILE A 243 26.03 11.10 -0.21
N GLU A 244 25.14 11.86 0.45
CA GLU A 244 25.48 12.99 1.32
C GLU A 244 25.52 12.59 2.81
N CYS A 245 25.41 11.31 3.13
CA CYS A 245 25.23 10.87 4.52
C CYS A 245 26.51 10.88 5.38
N PHE A 246 27.68 11.10 4.77
CA PHE A 246 28.98 11.16 5.46
C PHE A 246 29.84 12.32 4.98
N THR A 247 30.83 12.70 5.79
CA THR A 247 31.92 13.61 5.42
C THR A 247 33.22 12.83 5.29
N VAL A 248 33.90 12.91 4.15
CA VAL A 248 35.24 12.34 3.98
C VAL A 248 36.23 13.11 4.84
N GLN A 249 36.97 12.40 5.70
CA GLN A 249 38.02 12.96 6.55
C GLN A 249 39.35 13.03 5.78
N GLU A 250 40.33 13.74 6.34
CA GLU A 250 41.66 13.91 5.73
C GLU A 250 42.38 12.57 5.48
N ASP A 251 42.13 11.58 6.33
CA ASP A 251 42.69 10.22 6.23
C ASP A 251 41.91 9.32 5.24
N GLY A 252 40.90 9.85 4.56
CA GLY A 252 40.05 9.14 3.61
C GLY A 252 38.91 8.34 4.24
N ARG A 253 38.82 8.27 5.58
CA ARG A 253 37.69 7.62 6.27
C ARG A 253 36.42 8.45 6.20
N LEU A 254 35.29 7.80 6.43
CA LEU A 254 33.96 8.38 6.25
C LEU A 254 33.32 8.65 7.61
N LEU A 255 33.17 9.93 7.96
CA LEU A 255 32.52 10.34 9.20
C LEU A 255 31.00 10.41 8.99
N PHE A 256 30.29 9.49 9.61
CA PHE A 256 28.84 9.33 9.49
C PHE A 256 28.16 9.73 10.81
N ARG A 257 27.15 10.60 10.73
CA ARG A 257 26.37 11.07 11.88
C ARG A 257 24.91 10.76 11.63
N THR A 258 24.29 10.00 12.52
CA THR A 258 22.89 9.63 12.43
C THR A 258 22.30 9.38 13.82
N SER A 259 21.00 9.11 13.89
CA SER A 259 20.31 8.66 15.09
C SER A 259 19.60 7.34 14.84
N PHE A 260 19.64 6.44 15.82
CA PHE A 260 18.95 5.16 15.74
C PHE A 260 17.81 5.05 16.73
N ALA A 261 16.70 4.55 16.22
CA ALA A 261 15.47 4.19 16.91
C ALA A 261 15.55 3.25 18.11
N ASN A 262 16.59 2.41 18.14
CA ASN A 262 16.60 1.22 18.97
C ASN A 262 18.06 0.78 19.16
N GLU A 263 18.47 0.64 20.41
CA GLU A 263 19.86 0.31 20.74
C GLU A 263 20.29 -1.05 20.18
N ASP A 264 19.43 -2.08 20.24
CA ASP A 264 19.78 -3.41 19.75
C ASP A 264 19.93 -3.44 18.23
N PHE A 265 19.04 -2.74 17.51
CA PHE A 265 19.16 -2.60 16.05
C PHE A 265 20.42 -1.82 15.68
N MET A 266 20.69 -0.69 16.35
CA MET A 266 21.90 0.09 16.18
C MET A 266 23.15 -0.77 16.38
N MET A 267 23.22 -1.52 17.48
CA MET A 267 24.34 -2.43 17.77
C MET A 267 24.51 -3.50 16.68
N SER A 268 23.44 -4.18 16.29
CA SER A 268 23.47 -5.20 15.24
C SER A 268 23.88 -4.62 13.90
N TRP A 269 23.42 -3.40 13.58
CA TRP A 269 23.74 -2.72 12.34
C TRP A 269 25.22 -2.34 12.31
N ILE A 270 25.76 -1.73 13.37
CA ILE A 270 27.19 -1.39 13.46
C ILE A 270 28.04 -2.66 13.34
N LEU A 271 27.72 -3.72 14.08
CA LEU A 271 28.46 -5.00 14.04
C LEU A 271 28.45 -5.65 12.65
N SER A 272 27.44 -5.40 11.83
CA SER A 272 27.37 -5.96 10.47
C SER A 272 28.40 -5.36 9.50
N PHE A 273 29.12 -4.31 9.89
CA PHE A 273 30.29 -3.79 9.16
C PHE A 273 31.60 -4.44 9.63
N GLY A 274 31.57 -5.32 10.63
CA GLY A 274 32.76 -6.00 11.15
C GLY A 274 33.76 -5.01 11.73
N ASP A 275 35.01 -5.13 11.30
CA ASP A 275 36.14 -4.28 11.70
C ASP A 275 36.21 -2.94 10.94
N LYS A 276 35.30 -2.69 9.99
CA LYS A 276 35.29 -1.50 9.11
C LYS A 276 34.60 -0.28 9.71
N VAL A 277 34.24 -0.32 10.99
CA VAL A 277 33.55 0.77 11.69
C VAL A 277 34.11 0.99 13.07
N GLU A 278 34.34 2.27 13.39
CA GLU A 278 34.68 2.72 14.74
C GLU A 278 33.56 3.58 15.31
N VAL A 279 33.15 3.27 16.55
CA VAL A 279 32.24 4.13 17.31
C VAL A 279 33.02 5.29 17.93
N VAL A 280 32.71 6.51 17.48
CA VAL A 280 33.27 7.76 18.03
C VAL A 280 32.41 8.29 19.18
N PHE A 281 31.07 8.24 19.02
CA PHE A 281 30.10 8.69 20.02
C PHE A 281 28.83 7.83 19.98
N PRO A 282 28.20 7.52 21.13
CA PRO A 282 28.58 7.89 22.50
C PRO A 282 29.66 6.96 23.09
N LYS A 283 30.41 7.45 24.09
CA LYS A 283 31.49 6.67 24.74
C LYS A 283 31.01 5.35 25.35
N GLY A 284 29.80 5.32 25.90
CA GLY A 284 29.19 4.10 26.44
C GLY A 284 29.00 3.01 25.38
N LEU A 285 28.69 3.42 24.14
CA LEU A 285 28.53 2.50 23.02
C LEU A 285 29.87 1.88 22.60
N LYS A 286 30.95 2.67 22.59
CA LYS A 286 32.31 2.17 22.33
C LYS A 286 32.72 1.07 23.31
N LEU A 287 32.39 1.22 24.60
CA LEU A 287 32.64 0.19 25.62
C LEU A 287 31.83 -1.09 25.39
N LYS A 288 30.55 -0.96 25.01
CA LYS A 288 29.70 -2.11 24.66
C LYS A 288 30.25 -2.88 23.45
N MET A 289 30.63 -2.16 22.39
CA MET A 289 31.23 -2.76 21.19
C MET A 289 32.54 -3.49 21.50
N ARG A 290 33.43 -2.89 22.32
CA ARG A 290 34.66 -3.54 22.76
C ARG A 290 34.38 -4.87 23.49
N LYS A 291 33.43 -4.87 24.44
CA LYS A 291 33.07 -6.08 25.18
C LYS A 291 32.53 -7.19 24.26
N ILE A 292 31.77 -6.82 23.23
CA ILE A 292 31.29 -7.78 22.22
C ILE A 292 32.46 -8.34 21.41
N ALA A 293 33.37 -7.50 20.93
CA ALA A 293 34.56 -7.94 20.21
C ALA A 293 35.42 -8.90 21.04
N GLU A 294 35.64 -8.60 22.33
CA GLU A 294 36.34 -9.48 23.27
C GLU A 294 35.64 -10.84 23.43
N ASN A 295 34.30 -10.87 23.46
CA ASN A 295 33.55 -12.13 23.51
C ASN A 295 33.63 -12.91 22.19
N ILE A 296 33.62 -12.22 21.05
CA ILE A 296 33.79 -12.85 19.73
C ILE A 296 35.16 -13.52 19.65
N ILE A 297 36.23 -12.83 20.05
CA ILE A 297 37.60 -13.37 20.04
C ILE A 297 37.67 -14.69 20.84
N LYS A 298 37.06 -14.74 22.04
CA LYS A 298 37.02 -15.96 22.87
C LYS A 298 36.35 -17.17 22.22
N HIS A 299 35.54 -16.99 21.17
CA HIS A 299 34.97 -18.12 20.43
C HIS A 299 35.96 -18.75 19.43
N TYR A 300 37.06 -18.07 19.14
CA TYR A 300 38.09 -18.49 18.18
C TYR A 300 39.46 -18.70 18.82
N GLU A 301 39.57 -18.52 20.13
CA GLU A 301 40.71 -18.92 20.98
C GLU A 301 40.50 -20.33 21.53
#